data_AF-A0AA96K3H1-F1
#
_entry.id   AF-A0AA96K3H1-F1
#
_cell.length_a   1.000
_cell.length_b   1.000
_cell.length_c   1.000
_cell.angle_alpha   90.00
_cell.angle_beta   90.00
_cell.angle_gamma   90.00
#
_symmetry.space_group_name_H-M   'P 1'
#
loop_
_entity.id
_entity.type
_entity.pdbx_description
1 polymer ?
#
loop_
_entity_poly.entity_id
_entity_poly.type
_entity_poly.pdbx_seq_one_letter_code
_entity_poly.pdbx_strand_id
1 'polypeptide(L)'
;MPLVTGWAVAILLALLDGRRRGIGRMAVGCQVLILGMLIWLLMDVARSGVQHTVTGGWPAGIGIRLRGDLLALLFATVSTAVLLAAMVYEVSRGVVSRTFPSLVLFLGTGLCGLFLTGDVFNFYVFFEISMVSAFALASYGERRAEIRTAAIFTMVNLLGSAFLLMSVAAIYRLTGTLDMKDIASALAGRDEPWIIVALLFAAFSLKLGLFPFHYWLPAVYRDARPAVAAILAGAVANIGSYGFLRFGAQVLSPVLESGQTVVLTMGTASMVYGGLLAVGRQPAAEVLAYSSISQVGYILMALGFGGSAGTTAAVFYSLINALNKAALFLGRGMRGGLAVTAFAVAAISVAGVPPSAGFWAKLAIFRAALEQHNVWLPFVVLMGSALSFVYMFQAFQRLFLTEEKQVYTGPASVNCLMAVLSGLILALGIFPDLLITLSGHAATQLLHSVEGPAP
;
A
#
# COMPACT_ATOMS: atom_id res chain seq x y z
N MET A 1 -11.71 -17.90 -4.34
CA MET A 1 -11.81 -18.31 -2.92
C MET A 1 -11.62 -17.16 -1.93
N PRO A 2 -10.50 -16.40 -1.89
CA PRO A 2 -10.28 -15.37 -0.85
C PRO A 2 -11.34 -14.25 -0.84
N LEU A 3 -11.84 -13.84 -2.02
CA LEU A 3 -12.90 -12.83 -2.15
C LEU A 3 -14.22 -13.28 -1.54
N VAL A 4 -14.65 -14.50 -1.85
CA VAL A 4 -15.95 -15.03 -1.39
C VAL A 4 -15.92 -15.24 0.12
N THR A 5 -14.82 -15.79 0.66
CA THR A 5 -14.67 -15.95 2.11
C THR A 5 -14.68 -14.62 2.84
N GLY A 6 -13.97 -13.61 2.33
CA GLY A 6 -13.95 -12.27 2.92
C GLY A 6 -15.33 -11.61 2.90
N TRP A 7 -16.00 -11.60 1.75
CA TRP A 7 -17.35 -11.05 1.58
C TRP A 7 -18.37 -11.71 2.52
N ALA A 8 -18.45 -13.04 2.52
CA ALA A 8 -19.44 -13.78 3.29
C ALA A 8 -19.29 -13.55 4.80
N VAL A 9 -18.05 -13.60 5.30
CA VAL A 9 -17.78 -13.39 6.73
C VAL A 9 -17.95 -11.92 7.11
N ALA A 10 -17.58 -10.97 6.23
CA ALA A 10 -17.81 -9.54 6.48
C ALA A 10 -19.30 -9.23 6.66
N ILE A 11 -20.17 -9.75 5.79
CA ILE A 11 -21.63 -9.59 5.90
C ILE A 11 -22.14 -10.20 7.21
N LEU A 12 -21.75 -11.43 7.51
CA LEU A 12 -22.14 -12.11 8.75
C LEU A 12 -21.74 -11.29 9.97
N LEU A 13 -20.51 -10.77 10.01
CA LEU A 13 -20.00 -10.00 11.14
C LEU A 13 -20.62 -8.61 11.25
N ALA A 14 -21.07 -8.01 10.16
CA ALA A 14 -21.75 -6.70 10.19
C ALA A 14 -23.07 -6.73 10.98
N LEU A 15 -23.72 -7.90 10.99
CA LEU A 15 -24.95 -8.16 11.75
C LEU A 15 -24.70 -8.43 13.24
N LEU A 16 -23.44 -8.67 13.62
CA LEU A 16 -23.05 -9.06 14.97
C LEU A 16 -22.30 -7.90 15.68
N ASP A 17 -22.19 -8.00 17.00
CA ASP A 17 -21.47 -6.99 17.80
C ASP A 17 -19.96 -7.30 17.89
N GLY A 18 -19.16 -6.59 17.09
CA GLY A 18 -17.71 -6.72 17.07
C GLY A 18 -16.99 -6.44 18.38
N ARG A 19 -17.66 -5.86 19.39
CA ARG A 19 -17.11 -5.69 20.75
C ARG A 19 -16.94 -7.02 21.48
N ARG A 20 -17.70 -8.06 21.10
CA ARG A 20 -17.58 -9.39 21.72
C ARG A 20 -16.30 -10.08 21.25
N ARG A 21 -15.52 -10.58 22.21
CA ARG A 21 -14.23 -11.25 21.94
C ARG A 21 -14.34 -12.43 20.95
N GLY A 22 -15.43 -13.18 20.99
CA GLY A 22 -15.67 -14.30 20.06
C GLY A 22 -15.75 -13.85 18.60
N ILE A 23 -16.41 -12.74 18.33
CA ILE A 23 -16.55 -12.16 16.99
C ILE A 23 -15.21 -11.62 16.50
N GLY A 24 -14.47 -10.92 17.36
CA GLY A 24 -13.11 -10.47 17.05
C GLY A 24 -12.17 -11.63 16.69
N ARG A 25 -12.22 -12.74 17.44
CA ARG A 25 -11.43 -13.95 17.15
C ARG A 25 -11.85 -14.63 15.86
N MET A 26 -13.15 -14.67 15.55
CA MET A 26 -13.65 -15.20 14.28
C MET A 26 -13.15 -14.38 13.09
N ALA A 27 -13.15 -13.04 13.22
CA ALA A 27 -12.58 -12.15 12.21
C ALA A 27 -11.09 -12.41 12.00
N VAL A 28 -10.32 -12.55 13.08
CA VAL A 28 -8.88 -12.90 13.02
C VAL A 28 -8.68 -14.24 12.32
N GLY A 29 -9.46 -15.27 12.67
CA GLY A 29 -9.40 -16.58 12.03
C GLY A 29 -9.70 -16.52 10.53
N CYS A 30 -10.70 -15.74 10.13
CA CYS A 30 -11.01 -15.49 8.72
C CYS A 30 -9.86 -14.79 8.00
N GLN A 31 -9.26 -13.76 8.60
CA GLN A 31 -8.14 -13.02 8.01
C GLN A 31 -6.88 -13.90 7.87
N VAL A 32 -6.61 -14.80 8.84
CA VAL A 32 -5.55 -15.82 8.75
C VAL A 32 -5.81 -16.77 7.58
N LEU A 33 -7.05 -17.25 7.43
CA LEU A 33 -7.43 -18.13 6.32
C LEU A 33 -7.22 -17.45 4.96
N ILE A 34 -7.66 -16.19 4.81
CA ILE A 34 -7.47 -15.41 3.58
C ILE A 34 -5.97 -15.24 3.28
N LEU A 35 -5.17 -14.89 4.28
CA LEU A 35 -3.72 -14.78 4.11
C LEU A 35 -3.08 -16.10 3.68
N GLY A 36 -3.49 -17.22 4.28
CA GLY A 36 -3.04 -18.56 3.88
C GLY A 36 -3.40 -18.90 2.44
N MET A 37 -4.62 -18.58 1.99
CA MET A 37 -5.06 -18.75 0.61
C MET A 37 -4.24 -17.90 -0.37
N LEU A 38 -3.93 -16.66 -0.03
CA LEU A 38 -3.11 -15.77 -0.87
C LEU A 38 -1.66 -16.25 -0.97
N ILE A 39 -1.06 -16.70 0.13
CA ILE A 39 0.29 -17.26 0.13
C ILE A 39 0.33 -18.54 -0.71
N TRP A 40 -0.68 -19.41 -0.59
CA TRP A 40 -0.78 -20.61 -1.42
C TRP A 40 -0.88 -20.26 -2.92
N LEU A 41 -1.73 -19.30 -3.28
CA LEU A 41 -1.89 -18.85 -4.66
C LEU A 41 -0.63 -18.14 -5.18
N LEU A 42 0.09 -17.38 -4.34
CA LEU A 42 1.38 -16.79 -4.68
C LEU A 42 2.43 -17.85 -5.00
N MET A 43 2.50 -18.92 -4.19
CA MET A 43 3.42 -20.04 -4.45
C MET A 43 3.06 -20.80 -5.73
N ASP A 44 1.77 -20.98 -6.01
CA ASP A 44 1.32 -21.61 -7.24
C ASP A 44 1.66 -20.74 -8.46
N VAL A 45 1.35 -19.44 -8.45
CA VAL A 45 1.69 -18.51 -9.55
C VAL A 45 3.21 -18.40 -9.76
N ALA A 46 3.99 -18.45 -8.69
CA ALA A 46 5.45 -18.45 -8.79
C ALA A 46 6.02 -19.69 -9.49
N ARG A 47 5.30 -20.82 -9.51
CA ARG A 47 5.71 -22.08 -10.16
C ARG A 47 5.06 -22.29 -11.52
N SER A 48 3.77 -22.03 -11.59
CA SER A 48 2.87 -22.39 -12.69
C SER A 48 2.60 -21.21 -13.65
N GLY A 49 3.04 -19.99 -13.30
CA GLY A 49 2.78 -18.78 -14.06
C GLY A 49 1.43 -18.11 -13.73
N VAL A 50 1.10 -17.06 -14.48
CA VAL A 50 -0.09 -16.22 -14.22
C VAL A 50 -1.38 -17.03 -14.33
N GLN A 51 -2.18 -17.01 -13.27
CA GLN A 51 -3.50 -17.65 -13.24
C GLN A 51 -4.59 -16.63 -13.56
N HIS A 52 -5.59 -17.02 -14.35
CA HIS A 52 -6.73 -16.17 -14.65
C HIS A 52 -8.02 -16.97 -14.78
N THR A 53 -9.15 -16.33 -14.48
CA THR A 53 -10.49 -16.90 -14.65
C THR A 53 -11.46 -15.82 -15.06
N VAL A 54 -12.46 -16.17 -15.86
CA VAL A 54 -13.58 -15.29 -16.20
C VAL A 54 -14.76 -15.65 -15.32
N THR A 55 -15.35 -14.66 -14.65
CA THR A 55 -16.44 -14.90 -13.70
C THR A 55 -17.76 -15.20 -14.41
N GLY A 56 -18.59 -16.06 -13.81
CA GLY A 56 -19.99 -16.25 -14.22
C GLY A 56 -20.20 -17.15 -15.44
N GLY A 57 -19.17 -17.84 -15.93
CA GLY A 57 -19.27 -18.74 -17.09
C GLY A 57 -19.47 -18.01 -18.43
N TRP A 58 -19.32 -16.68 -18.45
CA TRP A 58 -19.40 -15.87 -19.66
C TRP A 58 -18.12 -16.02 -20.52
N PRO A 59 -18.21 -15.80 -21.84
CA PRO A 59 -17.05 -15.67 -22.70
C PRO A 59 -16.10 -14.54 -22.26
N ALA A 60 -14.83 -14.66 -22.63
CA ALA A 60 -13.87 -13.58 -22.47
C ALA A 60 -14.33 -12.32 -23.21
N GLY A 61 -14.12 -11.14 -22.62
CA GLY A 61 -14.59 -9.85 -23.14
C GLY A 61 -16.00 -9.44 -22.71
N ILE A 62 -16.81 -10.37 -22.20
CA ILE A 62 -18.12 -10.09 -21.60
C ILE A 62 -18.06 -10.25 -20.08
N GLY A 63 -17.48 -11.36 -19.61
CA GLY A 63 -17.31 -11.61 -18.18
C GLY A 63 -16.11 -10.89 -17.58
N ILE A 64 -16.18 -10.59 -16.29
CA ILE A 64 -15.08 -9.96 -15.55
C ILE A 64 -13.92 -10.96 -15.43
N ARG A 65 -12.74 -10.57 -15.92
CA ARG A 65 -11.51 -11.34 -15.76
C ARG A 65 -10.92 -11.08 -14.38
N LEU A 66 -10.71 -12.13 -13.60
CA LEU A 66 -9.84 -12.11 -12.43
C LEU A 66 -8.48 -12.66 -12.85
N ARG A 67 -7.41 -11.95 -12.50
CA ARG A 67 -6.02 -12.27 -12.87
C ARG A 67 -5.14 -12.22 -11.62
N GLY A 68 -4.60 -13.37 -11.25
CA GLY A 68 -3.56 -13.51 -10.24
C GLY A 68 -2.18 -13.58 -10.89
N ASP A 69 -1.51 -12.43 -11.01
CA ASP A 69 -0.09 -12.35 -11.31
C ASP A 69 0.73 -12.02 -10.06
N LEU A 70 2.07 -12.07 -10.17
CA LEU A 70 2.95 -11.86 -9.02
C LEU A 70 2.76 -10.47 -8.40
N LEU A 71 2.57 -9.43 -9.22
CA LEU A 71 2.34 -8.08 -8.72
C LEU A 71 1.07 -8.04 -7.85
N ALA A 72 -0.06 -8.52 -8.38
CA ALA A 72 -1.33 -8.57 -7.66
C ALA A 72 -1.21 -9.35 -6.34
N LEU A 73 -0.57 -10.51 -6.37
CA LEU A 73 -0.48 -11.40 -5.20
C LEU A 73 0.48 -10.89 -4.14
N LEU A 74 1.59 -10.25 -4.50
CA LEU A 74 2.49 -9.61 -3.54
C LEU A 74 1.77 -8.47 -2.79
N PHE A 75 1.07 -7.60 -3.53
CA PHE A 75 0.30 -6.50 -2.97
C PHE A 75 -0.89 -6.97 -2.11
N ALA A 76 -1.62 -7.99 -2.57
CA ALA A 76 -2.71 -8.59 -1.80
C ALA A 76 -2.21 -9.25 -0.51
N THR A 77 -1.09 -9.98 -0.59
CA THR A 77 -0.50 -10.68 0.57
C THR A 77 -0.03 -9.68 1.62
N VAL A 78 0.77 -8.67 1.23
CA VAL A 78 1.29 -7.70 2.20
C VAL A 78 0.16 -6.86 2.82
N SER A 79 -0.82 -6.44 2.03
CA SER A 79 -1.94 -5.65 2.54
C SER A 79 -2.81 -6.46 3.50
N THR A 80 -3.06 -7.74 3.17
CA THR A 80 -3.79 -8.66 4.04
C THR A 80 -3.04 -8.94 5.35
N ALA A 81 -1.71 -9.04 5.30
CA ALA A 81 -0.87 -9.19 6.49
C ALA A 81 -0.92 -7.96 7.39
N VAL A 82 -0.91 -6.74 6.83
CA VAL A 82 -1.09 -5.49 7.58
C VAL A 82 -2.48 -5.43 8.22
N LEU A 83 -3.53 -5.78 7.49
CA LEU A 83 -4.89 -5.86 8.03
C LEU A 83 -4.99 -6.88 9.17
N LEU A 84 -4.36 -8.05 9.04
CA LEU A 84 -4.29 -9.07 10.09
C LEU A 84 -3.59 -8.52 11.33
N ALA A 85 -2.45 -7.87 11.17
CA ALA A 85 -1.72 -7.26 12.29
C ALA A 85 -2.57 -6.23 13.03
N ALA A 86 -3.21 -5.31 12.30
CA ALA A 86 -4.08 -4.30 12.90
C ALA A 86 -5.32 -4.91 13.57
N MET A 87 -5.90 -5.97 12.99
CA MET A 87 -7.05 -6.67 13.57
C MET A 87 -6.67 -7.39 14.86
N VAL A 88 -5.56 -8.14 14.87
CA VAL A 88 -5.04 -8.82 16.07
C VAL A 88 -4.73 -7.80 17.16
N TYR A 89 -4.11 -6.68 16.80
CA TYR A 89 -3.82 -5.58 17.73
C TYR A 89 -5.09 -5.07 18.40
N GLU A 90 -6.10 -4.69 17.62
CA GLU A 90 -7.32 -4.08 18.17
C GLU A 90 -8.18 -5.09 18.95
N VAL A 91 -8.33 -6.32 18.44
CA VAL A 91 -9.07 -7.39 19.13
C VAL A 91 -8.43 -7.75 20.47
N SER A 92 -7.09 -7.73 20.55
CA SER A 92 -6.37 -8.00 21.79
C SER A 92 -6.51 -6.89 22.84
N ARG A 93 -6.65 -5.64 22.40
CA ARG A 93 -6.83 -4.48 23.30
C ARG A 93 -8.27 -4.22 23.68
N GLY A 94 -9.22 -4.82 22.95
CA GLY A 94 -10.65 -4.59 23.12
C GLY A 94 -11.17 -3.64 22.05
N VAL A 95 -12.05 -4.18 21.20
CA VAL A 95 -12.71 -3.43 20.13
C VAL A 95 -13.66 -2.40 20.74
N VAL A 96 -13.58 -1.16 20.28
CA VAL A 96 -14.36 -0.01 20.78
C VAL A 96 -15.68 0.14 20.05
N SER A 97 -15.70 -0.02 18.73
CA SER A 97 -16.92 0.09 17.91
C SER A 97 -17.32 -1.25 17.31
N ARG A 98 -18.61 -1.57 17.33
CA ARG A 98 -19.18 -2.85 16.87
C ARG A 98 -18.80 -3.21 15.43
N THR A 99 -18.56 -2.22 14.58
CA THR A 99 -18.36 -2.40 13.13
C THR A 99 -16.93 -2.75 12.76
N PHE A 100 -15.94 -2.56 13.64
CA PHE A 100 -14.52 -2.66 13.27
C PHE A 100 -14.12 -3.99 12.62
N PRO A 101 -14.44 -5.18 13.20
CA PRO A 101 -14.05 -6.44 12.56
C PRO A 101 -14.66 -6.62 11.17
N SER A 102 -15.94 -6.25 11.01
CA SER A 102 -16.61 -6.33 9.70
C SER A 102 -16.03 -5.36 8.67
N LEU A 103 -15.72 -4.12 9.08
CA LEU A 103 -15.14 -3.11 8.18
C LEU A 103 -13.73 -3.49 7.73
N VAL A 104 -12.92 -4.10 8.59
CA VAL A 104 -11.59 -4.60 8.21
C VAL A 104 -11.70 -5.75 7.21
N LEU A 105 -12.69 -6.64 7.35
CA LEU A 105 -12.93 -7.71 6.37
C LEU A 105 -13.48 -7.17 5.03
N PHE A 106 -14.42 -6.22 5.05
CA PHE A 106 -14.88 -5.55 3.83
C PHE A 106 -13.73 -4.83 3.11
N LEU A 107 -12.89 -4.13 3.86
CA LEU A 107 -11.68 -3.50 3.32
C LEU A 107 -10.72 -4.52 2.71
N GLY A 108 -10.42 -5.62 3.42
CA GLY A 108 -9.55 -6.68 2.91
C GLY A 108 -10.09 -7.33 1.65
N THR A 109 -11.41 -7.49 1.59
CA THR A 109 -12.10 -8.02 0.43
C THR A 109 -12.05 -7.07 -0.77
N GLY A 110 -12.27 -5.78 -0.53
CA GLY A 110 -12.07 -4.72 -1.53
C GLY A 110 -10.64 -4.70 -2.06
N LEU A 111 -9.64 -4.72 -1.18
CA LEU A 111 -8.23 -4.72 -1.57
C LEU A 111 -7.86 -5.96 -2.37
N CYS A 112 -8.27 -7.16 -1.92
CA CYS A 112 -8.03 -8.38 -2.68
C CYS A 112 -8.66 -8.32 -4.07
N GLY A 113 -9.88 -7.79 -4.19
CA GLY A 113 -10.58 -7.70 -5.47
C GLY A 113 -9.92 -6.71 -6.40
N LEU A 114 -9.48 -5.58 -5.86
CA LEU A 114 -8.77 -4.52 -6.57
C LEU A 114 -7.44 -5.02 -7.13
N PHE A 115 -6.68 -5.81 -6.38
CA PHE A 115 -5.42 -6.35 -6.86
C PHE A 115 -5.64 -7.49 -7.87
N LEU A 116 -6.64 -8.34 -7.66
CA LEU A 116 -6.86 -9.55 -8.47
C LEU A 116 -7.75 -9.32 -9.71
N THR A 117 -8.21 -8.11 -9.98
CA THR A 117 -9.02 -7.82 -11.17
C THR A 117 -8.15 -7.57 -12.41
N GLY A 118 -8.60 -8.10 -13.55
CA GLY A 118 -8.10 -7.77 -14.89
C GLY A 118 -8.98 -6.77 -15.63
N ASP A 119 -10.02 -6.22 -14.98
CA ASP A 119 -10.97 -5.26 -15.56
C ASP A 119 -10.88 -3.91 -14.83
N VAL A 120 -10.83 -2.81 -15.59
CA VAL A 120 -10.62 -1.45 -15.10
C VAL A 120 -11.85 -0.88 -14.37
N PHE A 121 -13.07 -1.20 -14.81
CA PHE A 121 -14.27 -0.78 -14.10
C PHE A 121 -14.43 -1.57 -12.80
N ASN A 122 -14.14 -2.86 -12.83
CA ASN A 122 -14.16 -3.68 -11.62
C ASN A 122 -13.05 -3.28 -10.62
N PHE A 123 -11.90 -2.78 -11.12
CA PHE A 123 -10.90 -2.10 -10.28
C PHE A 123 -11.51 -0.91 -9.54
N TYR A 124 -12.27 -0.05 -10.23
CA TYR A 124 -12.99 1.06 -9.61
C TYR A 124 -14.03 0.59 -8.59
N VAL A 125 -14.81 -0.46 -8.88
CA VAL A 125 -15.79 -1.00 -7.93
C VAL A 125 -15.13 -1.47 -6.64
N PHE A 126 -14.05 -2.25 -6.74
CA PHE A 126 -13.31 -2.71 -5.57
C PHE A 126 -12.53 -1.60 -4.86
N PHE A 127 -12.11 -0.56 -5.59
CA PHE A 127 -11.58 0.67 -5.04
C PHE A 127 -12.62 1.33 -4.13
N GLU A 128 -13.86 1.53 -4.60
CA GLU A 128 -14.94 2.13 -3.80
C GLU A 128 -15.30 1.30 -2.57
N ILE A 129 -15.40 -0.03 -2.70
CA ILE A 129 -15.63 -0.92 -1.54
C ILE A 129 -14.55 -0.73 -0.47
N SER A 130 -13.29 -0.66 -0.91
CA SER A 130 -12.15 -0.40 -0.03
C SER A 130 -12.24 0.98 0.61
N MET A 131 -12.55 2.00 -0.18
CA MET A 131 -12.60 3.39 0.26
C MET A 131 -13.73 3.66 1.25
N VAL A 132 -14.94 3.18 0.98
CA VAL A 132 -16.08 3.31 1.90
C VAL A 132 -15.76 2.66 3.24
N SER A 133 -15.14 1.47 3.21
CA SER A 133 -14.70 0.79 4.43
C SER A 133 -13.62 1.58 5.18
N ALA A 134 -12.65 2.16 4.46
CA ALA A 134 -11.60 2.99 5.03
C ALA A 134 -12.13 4.31 5.61
N PHE A 135 -13.14 4.93 4.98
CA PHE A 135 -13.80 6.15 5.46
C PHE A 135 -14.50 5.88 6.79
N ALA A 136 -15.25 4.77 6.89
CA ALA A 136 -15.89 4.35 8.13
C ALA A 136 -14.86 3.98 9.21
N LEU A 137 -13.73 3.37 8.85
CA LEU A 137 -12.63 3.08 9.79
C LEU A 137 -11.93 4.35 10.27
N ALA A 138 -11.83 5.40 9.45
CA ALA A 138 -11.18 6.65 9.85
C ALA A 138 -11.93 7.37 10.99
N SER A 139 -13.25 7.17 11.11
CA SER A 139 -14.07 7.70 12.21
C SER A 139 -14.26 6.73 13.38
N TYR A 140 -13.54 5.61 13.39
CA TYR A 140 -13.74 4.47 14.30
C TYR A 140 -13.69 4.79 15.81
N GLY A 141 -12.83 5.72 16.26
CA GLY A 141 -12.76 6.07 17.67
C GLY A 141 -13.84 7.05 18.13
N GLU A 142 -14.77 7.44 17.25
CA GLU A 142 -16.00 8.21 17.55
C GLU A 142 -15.73 9.57 18.24
N ARG A 143 -14.48 10.05 18.26
CA ARG A 143 -14.10 11.37 18.76
C ARG A 143 -14.35 12.44 17.71
N ARG A 144 -14.75 13.65 18.13
CA ARG A 144 -15.01 14.79 17.22
C ARG A 144 -13.86 15.07 16.24
N ALA A 145 -12.61 14.95 16.69
CA ALA A 145 -11.43 15.12 15.84
C ALA A 145 -11.30 14.02 14.77
N GLU A 146 -11.54 12.75 15.15
CA GLU A 146 -11.51 11.60 14.23
C GLU A 146 -12.63 11.70 13.19
N ILE A 147 -13.84 12.11 13.58
CA ILE A 147 -14.96 12.31 12.65
C ILE A 147 -14.66 13.45 11.67
N ARG A 148 -14.12 14.58 12.15
CA ARG A 148 -13.75 15.73 11.30
C ARG A 148 -12.69 15.34 10.27
N THR A 149 -11.64 14.65 10.70
CA THR A 149 -10.56 14.24 9.79
C THR A 149 -11.00 13.13 8.84
N ALA A 150 -11.88 12.23 9.26
CA ALA A 150 -12.55 11.27 8.37
C ALA A 150 -13.38 11.98 7.29
N ALA A 151 -14.10 13.06 7.61
CA ALA A 151 -14.83 13.84 6.60
C ALA A 151 -13.89 14.47 5.56
N ILE A 152 -12.76 15.02 5.99
CA ILE A 152 -11.71 15.55 5.09
C ILE A 152 -11.16 14.41 4.21
N PHE A 153 -10.86 13.26 4.81
CA PHE A 153 -10.39 12.07 4.10
C PHE A 153 -11.36 11.65 3.00
N THR A 154 -12.65 11.54 3.34
CA THR A 154 -13.73 11.17 2.43
C THR A 154 -13.86 12.16 1.28
N MET A 155 -14.00 13.45 1.58
CA MET A 155 -14.20 14.49 0.56
C MET A 155 -13.05 14.53 -0.45
N VAL A 156 -11.82 14.47 0.04
CA VAL A 156 -10.63 14.52 -0.82
C VAL A 156 -10.54 13.23 -1.65
N ASN A 157 -10.72 12.05 -1.06
CA ASN A 157 -10.57 10.81 -1.81
C ASN A 157 -11.74 10.53 -2.76
N LEU A 158 -12.95 11.03 -2.51
CA LEU A 158 -14.05 10.99 -3.47
C LEU A 158 -13.75 11.81 -4.73
N LEU A 159 -12.96 12.88 -4.62
CA LEU A 159 -12.46 13.59 -5.81
C LEU A 159 -11.51 12.69 -6.62
N GLY A 160 -10.63 11.94 -5.95
CA GLY A 160 -9.79 10.92 -6.59
C GLY A 160 -10.61 9.82 -7.26
N SER A 161 -11.67 9.33 -6.60
CA SER A 161 -12.64 8.40 -7.15
C SER A 161 -13.28 8.92 -8.44
N ALA A 162 -13.68 10.20 -8.45
CA ALA A 162 -14.27 10.82 -9.63
C ALA A 162 -13.27 10.90 -10.79
N PHE A 163 -12.01 11.28 -10.53
CA PHE A 163 -10.96 11.25 -11.56
C PHE A 163 -10.72 9.84 -12.11
N LEU A 164 -10.70 8.83 -11.24
CA LEU A 164 -10.55 7.44 -11.66
C LEU A 164 -11.72 7.01 -12.56
N LEU A 165 -12.97 7.26 -12.14
CA LEU A 165 -14.16 6.89 -12.91
C LEU A 165 -14.24 7.62 -14.26
N MET A 166 -13.91 8.92 -14.30
CA MET A 166 -13.83 9.68 -15.55
C MET A 166 -12.76 9.09 -16.49
N SER A 167 -11.63 8.64 -15.94
CA SER A 167 -10.62 7.95 -16.74
C SER A 167 -11.13 6.62 -17.28
N VAL A 168 -11.81 5.80 -16.48
CA VAL A 168 -12.44 4.55 -16.94
C VAL A 168 -13.42 4.81 -18.08
N ALA A 169 -14.28 5.83 -17.94
CA ALA A 169 -15.23 6.21 -18.98
C ALA A 169 -14.53 6.67 -20.28
N ALA A 170 -13.44 7.42 -20.17
CA ALA A 170 -12.64 7.85 -21.31
C ALA A 170 -11.93 6.68 -22.00
N ILE A 171 -11.35 5.75 -21.24
CA ILE A 171 -10.74 4.51 -21.77
C ILE A 171 -11.79 3.71 -22.54
N TYR A 172 -12.96 3.48 -21.95
CA TYR A 172 -14.03 2.73 -22.60
C TYR A 172 -14.51 3.41 -23.88
N ARG A 173 -14.65 4.73 -23.88
CA ARG A 173 -15.01 5.50 -25.09
C ARG A 173 -13.99 5.33 -26.22
N LEU A 174 -12.70 5.22 -25.91
CA LEU A 174 -11.64 5.08 -26.93
C LEU A 174 -11.43 3.64 -27.41
N THR A 175 -11.54 2.67 -26.50
CA THR A 175 -11.14 1.28 -26.74
C THR A 175 -12.32 0.33 -26.93
N GLY A 176 -13.50 0.68 -26.42
CA GLY A 176 -14.71 -0.17 -26.45
C GLY A 176 -14.66 -1.38 -25.50
N THR A 177 -13.62 -1.51 -24.68
CA THR A 177 -13.41 -2.64 -23.76
C THR A 177 -13.00 -2.16 -22.37
N LEU A 178 -13.22 -3.01 -21.37
CA LEU A 178 -12.85 -2.77 -19.97
C LEU A 178 -11.76 -3.74 -19.49
N ASP A 179 -11.41 -4.75 -20.29
CA ASP A 179 -10.34 -5.69 -19.98
C ASP A 179 -8.96 -5.01 -20.17
N MET A 180 -8.14 -5.02 -19.13
CA MET A 180 -6.84 -4.35 -19.10
C MET A 180 -5.88 -4.85 -20.18
N LYS A 181 -5.93 -6.14 -20.55
CA LYS A 181 -5.08 -6.71 -21.61
C LYS A 181 -5.48 -6.11 -22.95
N ASP A 182 -6.78 -6.08 -23.22
CA ASP A 182 -7.31 -5.60 -24.49
C ASP A 182 -7.13 -4.08 -24.61
N ILE A 183 -7.31 -3.33 -23.52
CA ILE A 183 -7.01 -1.89 -23.44
C ILE A 183 -5.55 -1.62 -23.80
N ALA A 184 -4.59 -2.34 -23.19
CA ALA A 184 -3.17 -2.14 -23.46
C ALA A 184 -2.85 -2.35 -24.95
N SER A 185 -3.45 -3.37 -25.57
CA SER A 185 -3.30 -3.61 -27.02
C SER A 185 -3.97 -2.55 -27.90
N ALA A 186 -5.14 -2.05 -27.51
CA ALA A 186 -5.90 -1.07 -28.28
C ALA A 186 -5.31 0.34 -28.23
N LEU A 187 -4.55 0.65 -27.17
CA LEU A 187 -3.82 1.91 -27.01
C LEU A 187 -2.42 1.87 -27.65
N ALA A 188 -1.89 0.68 -27.96
CA ALA A 188 -0.60 0.55 -28.63
C ALA A 188 -0.63 1.22 -30.01
N GLY A 189 0.25 2.20 -30.23
CA GLY A 189 0.37 2.91 -31.51
C GLY A 189 -0.68 4.00 -31.77
N ARG A 190 -1.51 4.37 -30.77
CA ARG A 190 -2.37 5.55 -30.85
C ARG A 190 -1.66 6.80 -30.33
N ASP A 191 -2.07 7.96 -30.85
CA ASP A 191 -1.66 9.25 -30.30
C ASP A 191 -2.02 9.32 -28.81
N GLU A 192 -1.05 9.75 -28.01
CA GLU A 192 -1.02 9.63 -26.56
C GLU A 192 -2.31 10.17 -25.90
N PRO A 193 -3.08 9.32 -25.17
CA PRO A 193 -4.31 9.75 -24.52
C PRO A 193 -4.02 10.55 -23.23
N TRP A 194 -3.38 11.70 -23.36
CA TRP A 194 -2.87 12.52 -22.26
C TRP A 194 -3.90 12.84 -21.18
N ILE A 195 -5.17 13.05 -21.57
CA ILE A 195 -6.25 13.31 -20.61
C ILE A 195 -6.49 12.09 -19.70
N ILE A 196 -6.47 10.87 -20.26
CA ILE A 196 -6.65 9.61 -19.51
C ILE A 196 -5.52 9.45 -18.49
N VAL A 197 -4.30 9.74 -18.93
CA VAL A 197 -3.09 9.64 -18.10
C VAL A 197 -3.10 10.69 -17.00
N ALA A 198 -3.44 11.93 -17.33
CA ALA A 198 -3.56 13.01 -16.35
C ALA A 198 -4.62 12.69 -15.29
N LEU A 199 -5.77 12.14 -15.67
CA LEU A 199 -6.83 11.74 -14.74
C LEU A 199 -6.41 10.58 -13.84
N LEU A 200 -5.79 9.52 -14.38
CA LEU A 200 -5.27 8.41 -13.57
C LEU A 200 -4.16 8.86 -12.63
N PHE A 201 -3.23 9.65 -13.17
CA PHE A 201 -2.12 10.19 -12.40
C PHE A 201 -2.62 11.08 -11.27
N ALA A 202 -3.60 11.96 -11.52
CA ALA A 202 -4.24 12.77 -10.49
C ALA A 202 -4.97 11.90 -9.45
N ALA A 203 -5.72 10.88 -9.88
CA ALA A 203 -6.43 9.97 -8.99
C ALA A 203 -5.47 9.24 -8.03
N PHE A 204 -4.40 8.64 -8.55
CA PHE A 204 -3.43 7.91 -7.74
C PHE A 204 -2.52 8.84 -6.93
N SER A 205 -2.20 10.03 -7.44
CA SER A 205 -1.43 11.04 -6.69
C SER A 205 -2.18 11.54 -5.47
N LEU A 206 -3.47 11.84 -5.64
CA LEU A 206 -4.35 12.23 -4.56
C LEU A 206 -4.50 11.09 -3.55
N LYS A 207 -4.63 9.85 -4.05
CA LYS A 207 -4.76 8.65 -3.21
C LYS A 207 -3.54 8.38 -2.34
N LEU A 208 -2.34 8.60 -2.89
CA LEU A 208 -1.08 8.44 -2.18
C LEU A 208 -0.72 9.63 -1.28
N GLY A 209 -1.37 10.78 -1.47
CA GLY A 209 -0.98 12.01 -0.82
C GLY A 209 0.42 12.46 -1.26
N LEU A 210 0.69 12.43 -2.56
CA LEU A 210 1.89 13.03 -3.15
C LEU A 210 1.82 14.56 -3.03
N PHE A 211 2.95 15.25 -2.96
CA PHE A 211 2.99 16.71 -3.09
C PHE A 211 2.48 17.12 -4.49
N PRO A 212 1.53 18.09 -4.62
CA PRO A 212 0.93 18.93 -3.57
C PRO A 212 -0.43 18.42 -3.00
N PHE A 213 -0.88 17.23 -3.38
CA PHE A 213 -2.15 16.60 -2.97
C PHE A 213 -2.15 15.93 -1.58
N HIS A 214 -1.19 16.26 -0.71
CA HIS A 214 -0.92 15.56 0.55
C HIS A 214 -1.65 16.08 1.78
N TYR A 215 -2.31 17.25 1.70
CA TYR A 215 -2.84 17.99 2.86
C TYR A 215 -3.75 17.18 3.80
N TRP A 216 -4.49 16.22 3.26
CA TRP A 216 -5.40 15.38 4.04
C TRP A 216 -4.66 14.36 4.93
N LEU A 217 -3.49 13.88 4.49
CA LEU A 217 -2.83 12.71 5.04
C LEU A 217 -2.33 12.93 6.48
N PRO A 218 -1.58 14.01 6.81
CA PRO A 218 -1.12 14.26 8.18
C PRO A 218 -2.26 14.40 9.19
N ALA A 219 -3.35 15.08 8.80
CA ALA A 219 -4.50 15.28 9.67
C ALA A 219 -5.15 13.94 10.05
N VAL A 220 -5.37 13.07 9.07
CA VAL A 220 -6.03 11.77 9.27
C VAL A 220 -5.14 10.81 10.06
N TYR A 221 -3.87 10.69 9.71
CA TYR A 221 -2.99 9.69 10.33
C TYR A 221 -2.63 10.05 11.77
N ARG A 222 -2.56 11.35 12.08
CA ARG A 222 -2.31 11.84 13.44
C ARG A 222 -3.46 11.48 14.37
N ASP A 223 -4.69 11.77 13.92
CA ASP A 223 -5.89 11.66 14.76
C ASP A 223 -6.43 10.22 14.82
N ALA A 224 -6.19 9.41 13.77
CA ALA A 224 -6.59 8.01 13.74
C ALA A 224 -5.96 7.17 14.85
N ARG A 225 -6.71 6.18 15.33
CA ARG A 225 -6.22 5.18 16.30
C ARG A 225 -5.07 4.34 15.69
N PRO A 226 -4.13 3.81 16.49
CA PRO A 226 -2.97 3.08 16.00
C PRO A 226 -3.26 1.99 14.95
N ALA A 227 -4.27 1.14 15.20
CA ALA A 227 -4.68 0.10 14.25
C ALA A 227 -5.18 0.68 12.92
N VAL A 228 -6.02 1.71 12.97
CA VAL A 228 -6.55 2.37 11.76
C VAL A 228 -5.44 3.08 10.99
N ALA A 229 -4.55 3.80 11.67
CA ALA A 229 -3.41 4.45 11.03
C ALA A 229 -2.47 3.44 10.33
N ALA A 230 -2.23 2.28 10.95
CA ALA A 230 -1.48 1.18 10.33
C ALA A 230 -2.18 0.62 9.08
N ILE A 231 -3.50 0.44 9.13
CA ILE A 231 -4.31 0.02 7.98
C ILE A 231 -4.20 1.03 6.84
N LEU A 232 -4.41 2.32 7.15
CA LEU A 232 -4.39 3.37 6.13
C LEU A 232 -3.01 3.51 5.47
N ALA A 233 -1.94 3.49 6.28
CA ALA A 233 -0.57 3.70 5.81
C ALA A 233 0.06 2.45 5.16
N GLY A 234 -0.29 1.26 5.62
CA GLY A 234 0.36 0.01 5.20
C GLY A 234 -0.46 -0.86 4.24
N ALA A 235 -1.79 -0.75 4.25
CA ALA A 235 -2.66 -1.54 3.36
C ALA A 235 -3.37 -0.66 2.33
N VAL A 236 -4.00 0.44 2.75
CA VAL A 236 -4.81 1.27 1.84
C VAL A 236 -3.94 2.12 0.91
N ALA A 237 -2.77 2.58 1.37
CA ALA A 237 -1.83 3.32 0.53
C ALA A 237 -1.36 2.49 -0.68
N ASN A 238 -1.28 1.16 -0.54
CA ASN A 238 -0.87 0.26 -1.61
C ASN A 238 -1.79 0.28 -2.83
N ILE A 239 -3.04 0.75 -2.69
CA ILE A 239 -3.94 0.99 -3.83
C ILE A 239 -3.28 1.92 -4.85
N GLY A 240 -2.68 3.03 -4.38
CA GLY A 240 -2.08 4.01 -5.26
C GLY A 240 -0.76 3.53 -5.86
N SER A 241 0.09 2.88 -5.07
CA SER A 241 1.35 2.30 -5.56
C SER A 241 1.09 1.20 -6.59
N TYR A 242 0.14 0.29 -6.32
CA TYR A 242 -0.30 -0.72 -7.28
C TYR A 242 -0.92 -0.08 -8.52
N GLY A 243 -1.77 0.94 -8.35
CA GLY A 243 -2.38 1.66 -9.46
C GLY A 243 -1.35 2.28 -10.40
N PHE A 244 -0.34 2.96 -9.85
CA PHE A 244 0.76 3.50 -10.65
C PHE A 244 1.57 2.43 -11.38
N LEU A 245 1.88 1.31 -10.73
CA LEU A 245 2.58 0.20 -11.36
C LEU A 245 1.72 -0.44 -12.46
N ARG A 246 0.49 -0.84 -12.13
CA ARG A 246 -0.43 -1.54 -13.03
C ARG A 246 -0.83 -0.69 -14.22
N PHE A 247 -1.32 0.52 -14.01
CA PHE A 247 -1.78 1.38 -15.11
C PHE A 247 -0.63 2.09 -15.79
N GLY A 248 0.35 2.58 -15.04
CA GLY A 248 1.50 3.32 -15.59
C GLY A 248 2.43 2.42 -16.39
N ALA A 249 2.93 1.34 -15.81
CA ALA A 249 3.93 0.50 -16.48
C ALA A 249 3.33 -0.53 -17.45
N GLN A 250 2.05 -0.91 -17.32
CA GLN A 250 1.42 -1.89 -18.22
C GLN A 250 0.50 -1.25 -19.27
N VAL A 251 -0.43 -0.40 -18.83
CA VAL A 251 -1.51 0.11 -19.70
C VAL A 251 -1.08 1.36 -20.45
N LEU A 252 -0.24 2.20 -19.85
CA LEU A 252 0.13 3.54 -20.33
C LEU A 252 1.64 3.76 -20.44
N SER A 253 2.42 2.69 -20.64
CA SER A 253 3.91 2.76 -20.65
C SER A 253 4.47 3.86 -21.57
N PRO A 254 4.02 4.02 -22.84
CA PRO A 254 4.54 5.06 -23.72
C PRO A 254 4.30 6.48 -23.20
N VAL A 255 3.16 6.70 -22.55
CA VAL A 255 2.80 8.02 -22.00
C VAL A 255 3.53 8.30 -20.68
N LEU A 256 3.88 7.24 -19.93
CA LEU A 256 4.72 7.38 -18.74
C LEU A 256 6.14 7.84 -19.12
N GLU A 257 6.67 7.37 -20.25
CA GLU A 257 7.98 7.82 -20.77
C GLU A 257 7.96 9.30 -21.15
N SER A 258 6.93 9.77 -21.86
CA SER A 258 6.79 11.19 -22.18
C SER A 258 6.44 12.05 -20.96
N GLY A 259 5.76 11.49 -19.96
CA GLY A 259 5.43 12.12 -18.67
C GLY A 259 6.52 12.01 -17.59
N GLN A 260 7.65 11.38 -17.89
CA GLN A 260 8.68 10.99 -16.92
C GLN A 260 9.15 12.14 -16.03
N THR A 261 9.36 13.32 -16.63
CA THR A 261 9.80 14.52 -15.92
C THR A 261 8.84 14.89 -14.79
N VAL A 262 7.52 14.86 -15.04
CA VAL A 262 6.50 15.19 -14.03
C VAL A 262 6.54 14.17 -12.88
N VAL A 263 6.66 12.89 -13.21
CA VAL A 263 6.74 11.80 -12.24
C VAL A 263 7.98 11.95 -11.35
N LEU A 264 9.15 12.20 -11.93
CA LEU A 264 10.40 12.40 -11.20
C LEU A 264 10.38 13.70 -10.35
N THR A 265 9.85 14.79 -10.89
CA THR A 265 9.72 16.06 -10.17
C THR A 265 8.80 15.91 -8.96
N MET A 266 7.61 15.30 -9.12
CA MET A 266 6.69 15.09 -8.00
C MET A 266 7.21 14.06 -7.00
N GLY A 267 7.93 13.04 -7.45
CA GLY A 267 8.56 12.04 -6.59
C GLY A 267 9.64 12.67 -5.72
N THR A 268 10.52 13.46 -6.35
CA THR A 268 11.54 14.27 -5.67
C THR A 268 10.90 15.25 -4.70
N ALA A 269 9.91 16.03 -5.15
CA ALA A 269 9.24 17.01 -4.31
C ALA A 269 8.59 16.34 -3.09
N SER A 270 7.88 15.24 -3.26
CA SER A 270 7.25 14.50 -2.16
C SER A 270 8.28 13.93 -1.17
N MET A 271 9.39 13.38 -1.70
CA MET A 271 10.48 12.83 -0.90
C MET A 271 11.11 13.89 0.00
N VAL A 272 11.48 15.03 -0.58
CA VAL A 272 12.17 16.13 0.11
C VAL A 272 11.22 16.89 1.02
N TYR A 273 10.07 17.31 0.50
CA TYR A 273 9.06 18.06 1.27
C TYR A 273 8.57 17.25 2.48
N GLY A 274 8.20 15.98 2.26
CA GLY A 274 7.77 15.09 3.34
C GLY A 274 8.87 14.87 4.37
N GLY A 275 10.12 14.70 3.92
CA GLY A 275 11.27 14.50 4.80
C GLY A 275 11.58 15.72 5.66
N LEU A 276 11.65 16.91 5.06
CA LEU A 276 11.91 18.17 5.77
C LEU A 276 10.83 18.47 6.80
N LEU A 277 9.55 18.32 6.42
CA LEU A 277 8.46 18.56 7.36
C LEU A 277 8.43 17.52 8.48
N ALA A 278 8.75 16.25 8.21
CA ALA A 278 8.83 15.22 9.24
C ALA A 278 9.88 15.56 10.32
N VAL A 279 11.04 16.10 9.94
CA VAL A 279 12.08 16.57 10.89
C VAL A 279 11.55 17.68 11.80
N GLY A 280 10.74 18.59 11.25
CA GLY A 280 10.16 19.72 12.00
C GLY A 280 8.99 19.34 12.91
N ARG A 281 8.41 18.13 12.82
CA ARG A 281 7.23 17.75 13.63
C ARG A 281 7.65 17.14 14.95
N GLN A 282 6.86 17.39 16.00
CA GLN A 282 7.09 16.79 17.32
C GLN A 282 6.26 15.52 17.58
N PRO A 283 4.92 15.50 17.38
CA PRO A 283 4.13 14.32 17.69
C PRO A 283 4.55 13.17 16.77
N ALA A 284 4.88 12.02 17.35
CA ALA A 284 5.35 10.87 16.57
C ALA A 284 4.36 10.48 15.46
N ALA A 285 3.06 10.55 15.73
CA ALA A 285 2.02 10.30 14.74
C ALA A 285 2.14 11.19 13.49
N GLU A 286 2.47 12.47 13.70
CA GLU A 286 2.63 13.46 12.64
C GLU A 286 3.95 13.26 11.90
N VAL A 287 5.04 12.93 12.61
CA VAL A 287 6.32 12.52 11.99
C VAL A 287 6.13 11.31 11.08
N LEU A 288 5.41 10.28 11.54
CA LEU A 288 5.12 9.08 10.76
C LEU A 288 4.24 9.38 9.54
N ALA A 289 3.32 10.34 9.64
CA ALA A 289 2.47 10.76 8.54
C ALA A 289 3.28 11.49 7.45
N TYR A 290 4.09 12.48 7.82
CA TYR A 290 4.99 13.16 6.86
C TYR A 290 6.07 12.24 6.30
N SER A 291 6.57 11.31 7.12
CA SER A 291 7.42 10.23 6.62
C SER A 291 6.71 9.43 5.53
N SER A 292 5.41 9.15 5.64
CA SER A 292 4.67 8.41 4.61
C SER A 292 4.64 9.14 3.27
N ILE A 293 4.48 10.47 3.28
CA ILE A 293 4.60 11.31 2.08
C ILE A 293 6.01 11.18 1.47
N SER A 294 7.05 11.26 2.31
CA SER A 294 8.44 11.11 1.87
C SER A 294 8.71 9.72 1.25
N GLN A 295 8.24 8.65 1.91
CA GLN A 295 8.45 7.28 1.46
C GLN A 295 7.74 6.99 0.14
N VAL A 296 6.56 7.55 -0.10
CA VAL A 296 5.89 7.35 -1.39
C VAL A 296 6.60 8.10 -2.53
N GLY A 297 7.31 9.19 -2.23
CA GLY A 297 8.21 9.84 -3.20
C GLY A 297 9.29 8.90 -3.76
N TYR A 298 9.80 7.96 -2.96
CA TYR A 298 10.72 6.91 -3.44
C TYR A 298 10.07 5.97 -4.45
N ILE A 299 8.83 5.56 -4.20
CA ILE A 299 8.07 4.67 -5.10
C ILE A 299 7.88 5.37 -6.44
N LEU A 300 7.50 6.66 -6.42
CA LEU A 300 7.27 7.43 -7.63
C LEU A 300 8.56 7.71 -8.41
N MET A 301 9.67 7.98 -7.72
CA MET A 301 10.99 8.10 -8.36
C MET A 301 11.40 6.79 -9.05
N ALA A 302 11.26 5.66 -8.36
CA ALA A 302 11.58 4.35 -8.91
C ALA A 302 10.71 4.01 -10.14
N LEU A 303 9.41 4.34 -10.09
CA LEU A 303 8.53 4.22 -11.26
C LEU A 303 8.97 5.13 -12.41
N GLY A 304 9.35 6.38 -12.10
CA GLY A 304 9.84 7.34 -13.07
C GLY A 304 11.16 6.93 -13.72
N PHE A 305 12.02 6.18 -13.04
CA PHE A 305 13.21 5.59 -13.69
C PHE A 305 12.84 4.57 -14.78
N GLY A 306 11.66 3.97 -14.68
CA GLY A 306 11.17 3.01 -15.66
C GLY A 306 12.06 1.77 -15.77
N GLY A 307 11.86 1.01 -16.85
CA GLY A 307 12.59 -0.22 -17.13
C GLY A 307 12.42 -1.30 -16.05
N SER A 308 13.17 -2.39 -16.23
CA SER A 308 13.14 -3.53 -15.30
C SER A 308 13.66 -3.14 -13.91
N ALA A 309 14.75 -2.37 -13.83
CA ALA A 309 15.36 -1.97 -12.57
C ALA A 309 14.46 -1.05 -11.73
N GLY A 310 13.91 0.02 -12.34
CA GLY A 310 13.03 0.98 -11.66
C GLY A 310 11.73 0.34 -11.19
N THR A 311 11.09 -0.46 -12.05
CA THR A 311 9.85 -1.17 -11.72
C THR A 311 10.08 -2.20 -10.61
N THR A 312 11.17 -2.96 -10.65
CA THR A 312 11.55 -3.90 -9.58
C THR A 312 11.73 -3.17 -8.25
N ALA A 313 12.47 -2.04 -8.27
CA ALA A 313 12.71 -1.24 -7.08
C ALA A 313 11.42 -0.65 -6.50
N ALA A 314 10.51 -0.17 -7.35
CA ALA A 314 9.21 0.36 -6.95
C ALA A 314 8.33 -0.71 -6.29
N VAL A 315 8.27 -1.92 -6.86
CA VAL A 315 7.54 -3.05 -6.26
C VAL A 315 8.16 -3.39 -4.91
N PHE A 316 9.46 -3.66 -4.88
CA PHE A 316 10.17 -4.08 -3.67
C PHE A 316 10.02 -3.06 -2.53
N TYR A 317 10.21 -1.77 -2.83
CA TYR A 317 10.06 -0.69 -1.85
C TYR A 317 8.65 -0.57 -1.30
N SER A 318 7.63 -0.73 -2.15
CA SER A 318 6.22 -0.66 -1.75
C SER A 318 5.89 -1.71 -0.68
N LEU A 319 6.37 -2.95 -0.87
CA LEU A 319 6.15 -4.06 0.05
C LEU A 319 6.84 -3.84 1.40
N ILE A 320 8.12 -3.41 1.39
CA ILE A 320 8.87 -3.13 2.62
C ILE A 320 8.28 -1.93 3.37
N ASN A 321 7.91 -0.86 2.67
CA ASN A 321 7.30 0.31 3.27
C ASN A 321 5.96 -0.05 3.95
N ALA A 322 5.12 -0.88 3.34
CA ALA A 322 3.87 -1.34 3.93
C ALA A 322 4.07 -2.02 5.30
N LEU A 323 5.02 -2.95 5.40
CA LEU A 323 5.35 -3.64 6.64
C LEU A 323 5.95 -2.69 7.69
N ASN A 324 6.85 -1.79 7.27
CA ASN A 324 7.44 -0.79 8.15
C ASN A 324 6.36 0.12 8.75
N LYS A 325 5.42 0.62 7.94
CA LYS A 325 4.34 1.49 8.42
C LYS A 325 3.43 0.78 9.40
N ALA A 326 3.11 -0.50 9.17
CA ALA A 326 2.34 -1.28 10.12
C ALA A 326 3.05 -1.38 11.49
N ALA A 327 4.32 -1.76 11.51
CA ALA A 327 5.09 -1.86 12.75
C ALA A 327 5.23 -0.51 13.47
N LEU A 328 5.52 0.57 12.73
CA LEU A 328 5.67 1.92 13.31
C LEU A 328 4.36 2.44 13.91
N PHE A 329 3.24 2.35 13.20
CA PHE A 329 1.96 2.87 13.69
C PHE A 329 1.35 2.04 14.80
N LEU A 330 1.55 0.71 14.83
CA LEU A 330 1.11 -0.15 15.93
C LEU A 330 2.00 0.05 17.18
N GLY A 331 3.30 0.28 16.98
CA GLY A 331 4.29 0.43 18.05
C GLY A 331 4.33 1.82 18.71
N ARG A 332 3.82 2.89 18.08
CA ARG A 332 3.96 4.31 18.51
C ARG A 332 3.37 4.72 19.87
N GLY A 333 2.92 3.77 20.68
CA GLY A 333 2.35 4.02 22.01
C GLY A 333 2.52 2.82 22.96
N MET A 334 3.45 1.92 22.67
CA MET A 334 3.72 0.73 23.47
C MET A 334 5.14 0.81 24.03
N ARG A 335 5.33 0.50 25.32
CA ARG A 335 6.65 0.58 25.98
C ARG A 335 7.25 -0.76 26.42
N GLY A 336 6.62 -1.88 26.06
CA GLY A 336 7.20 -3.21 26.29
C GLY A 336 8.38 -3.49 25.36
N GLY A 337 9.42 -4.18 25.84
CA GLY A 337 10.67 -4.42 25.10
C GLY A 337 10.47 -4.87 23.66
N LEU A 338 9.60 -5.87 23.41
CA LEU A 338 9.31 -6.37 22.06
C LEU A 338 8.67 -5.32 21.13
N ALA A 339 7.81 -4.45 21.66
CA ALA A 339 7.19 -3.39 20.87
C ALA A 339 8.18 -2.26 20.54
N VAL A 340 9.05 -1.92 21.51
CA VAL A 340 10.16 -0.97 21.30
C VAL A 340 11.12 -1.51 20.24
N THR A 341 11.51 -2.79 20.34
CA THR A 341 12.36 -3.46 19.35
C THR A 341 11.71 -3.44 17.97
N ALA A 342 10.42 -3.76 17.87
CA ALA A 342 9.72 -3.75 16.59
C ALA A 342 9.63 -2.37 15.96
N PHE A 343 9.37 -1.33 16.77
CA PHE A 343 9.44 0.04 16.30
C PHE A 343 10.86 0.40 15.84
N ALA A 344 11.88 0.07 16.62
CA ALA A 344 13.28 0.35 16.30
C ALA A 344 13.70 -0.31 14.98
N VAL A 345 13.40 -1.61 14.81
CA VAL A 345 13.67 -2.36 13.58
C VAL A 345 13.02 -1.69 12.37
N ALA A 346 11.73 -1.32 12.49
CA ALA A 346 11.03 -0.65 11.40
C ALA A 346 11.56 0.78 11.14
N ALA A 347 11.99 1.49 12.18
CA ALA A 347 12.58 2.82 12.06
C ALA A 347 13.95 2.78 11.37
N ILE A 348 14.81 1.81 11.73
CA ILE A 348 16.09 1.52 11.07
C ILE A 348 15.85 1.14 9.60
N SER A 349 14.82 0.33 9.33
CA SER A 349 14.39 -0.02 7.98
C SER A 349 13.96 1.21 7.17
N VAL A 350 13.10 2.08 7.70
CA VAL A 350 12.71 3.33 7.02
C VAL A 350 13.90 4.30 6.85
N ALA A 351 14.81 4.34 7.80
CA ALA A 351 16.05 5.12 7.66
C ALA A 351 16.91 4.58 6.50
N GLY A 352 16.91 3.26 6.29
CA GLY A 352 17.70 2.59 5.27
C GLY A 352 19.12 2.26 5.76
N VAL A 353 19.25 1.86 7.02
CA VAL A 353 20.56 1.50 7.62
C VAL A 353 20.82 -0.01 7.44
N PRO A 354 21.99 -0.45 6.95
CA PRO A 354 22.33 -1.87 6.87
C PRO A 354 22.28 -2.58 8.24
N PRO A 355 21.86 -3.85 8.32
CA PRO A 355 21.39 -4.75 7.25
C PRO A 355 19.86 -4.76 7.08
N SER A 356 19.16 -3.63 7.24
CA SER A 356 17.69 -3.61 7.20
C SER A 356 17.10 -3.84 5.81
N ALA A 357 15.84 -4.31 5.74
CA ALA A 357 15.14 -4.50 4.47
C ALA A 357 15.00 -3.19 3.68
N GLY A 358 14.76 -2.06 4.36
CA GLY A 358 14.68 -0.77 3.69
C GLY A 358 16.02 -0.25 3.17
N PHE A 359 17.16 -0.69 3.70
CA PHE A 359 18.46 -0.42 3.07
C PHE A 359 18.53 -1.03 1.67
N TRP A 360 18.21 -2.33 1.54
CA TRP A 360 18.20 -3.00 0.25
C TRP A 360 17.21 -2.39 -0.73
N ALA A 361 16.03 -2.00 -0.23
CA ALA A 361 15.02 -1.35 -1.06
C ALA A 361 15.49 0.03 -1.58
N LYS A 362 16.09 0.87 -0.73
CA LYS A 362 16.67 2.16 -1.17
C LYS A 362 17.89 1.98 -2.06
N LEU A 363 18.69 0.94 -1.82
CA LEU A 363 19.84 0.61 -2.67
C LEU A 363 19.38 0.21 -4.08
N ALA A 364 18.29 -0.55 -4.21
CA ALA A 364 17.71 -0.87 -5.51
C ALA A 364 17.26 0.40 -6.26
N ILE A 365 16.61 1.35 -5.57
CA ILE A 365 16.23 2.65 -6.15
C ILE A 365 17.46 3.46 -6.55
N PHE A 366 18.49 3.48 -5.70
CA PHE A 366 19.75 4.18 -5.98
C PHE A 366 20.46 3.59 -7.21
N ARG A 367 20.50 2.27 -7.36
CA ARG A 367 21.06 1.60 -8.54
C ARG A 367 20.28 1.94 -9.80
N ALA A 368 18.94 1.90 -9.75
CA ALA A 368 18.09 2.32 -10.86
C ALA A 368 18.30 3.81 -11.23
N ALA A 369 18.60 4.66 -10.25
CA ALA A 369 18.92 6.07 -10.50
C ALA A 369 20.27 6.26 -11.22
N LEU A 370 21.28 5.40 -10.94
CA LEU A 370 22.58 5.47 -11.61
C LEU A 370 22.48 5.10 -13.10
N GLU A 371 21.58 4.19 -13.45
CA GLU A 371 21.31 3.79 -14.84
C GLU A 371 20.70 4.92 -15.69
N GLN A 372 20.16 5.98 -15.05
CA GLN A 372 19.61 7.15 -15.76
C GLN A 372 20.69 8.12 -16.27
N HIS A 373 21.98 7.85 -16.01
CA HIS A 373 23.11 8.72 -16.40
C HIS A 373 23.01 10.17 -15.90
N ASN A 374 22.23 10.42 -14.84
CA ASN A 374 22.05 11.73 -14.23
C ASN A 374 22.46 11.71 -12.75
N VAL A 375 23.57 12.36 -12.42
CA VAL A 375 24.17 12.38 -11.07
C VAL A 375 23.24 13.01 -10.02
N TRP A 376 22.30 13.87 -10.43
CA TRP A 376 21.36 14.51 -9.52
C TRP A 376 20.36 13.51 -8.90
N LEU A 377 19.91 12.51 -9.66
CA LEU A 377 18.87 11.58 -9.20
C LEU A 377 19.35 10.70 -8.03
N PRO A 378 20.54 10.05 -8.08
CA PRO A 378 21.10 9.33 -6.94
C PRO A 378 21.34 10.24 -5.72
N PHE A 379 21.78 11.49 -5.93
CA PHE A 379 21.98 12.45 -4.85
C PHE A 379 20.68 12.73 -4.08
N VAL A 380 19.57 12.96 -4.78
CA VAL A 380 18.25 13.17 -4.16
C VAL A 380 17.82 11.95 -3.34
N VAL A 381 18.01 10.73 -3.86
CA VAL A 381 17.69 9.46 -3.18
C VAL A 381 18.48 9.33 -1.87
N LEU A 382 19.77 9.70 -1.87
CA LEU A 382 20.61 9.72 -0.67
C LEU A 382 20.17 10.81 0.32
N MET A 383 19.87 12.01 -0.16
CA MET A 383 19.41 13.11 0.68
C MET A 383 18.10 12.75 1.40
N GLY A 384 17.13 12.15 0.70
CA GLY A 384 15.91 11.65 1.33
C GLY A 384 16.20 10.56 2.39
N SER A 385 17.28 9.80 2.23
CA SER A 385 17.66 8.72 3.14
C SER A 385 18.26 9.31 4.42
N ALA A 386 19.11 10.32 4.28
CA ALA A 386 19.63 11.11 5.39
C ALA A 386 18.50 11.78 6.18
N LEU A 387 17.54 12.43 5.50
CA LEU A 387 16.36 12.98 6.17
C LEU A 387 15.56 11.89 6.90
N SER A 388 15.40 10.73 6.28
CA SER A 388 14.73 9.57 6.88
C SER A 388 15.39 9.06 8.14
N PHE A 389 16.72 9.02 8.16
CA PHE A 389 17.47 8.71 9.36
C PHE A 389 17.21 9.74 10.47
N VAL A 390 17.32 11.03 10.16
CA VAL A 390 17.15 12.11 11.15
C VAL A 390 15.76 12.06 11.80
N TYR A 391 14.68 12.05 11.01
CA TYR A 391 13.34 12.08 11.60
C TYR A 391 12.97 10.77 12.30
N MET A 392 13.47 9.61 11.85
CA MET A 392 13.21 8.32 12.52
C MET A 392 13.96 8.22 13.84
N PHE A 393 15.20 8.71 13.88
CA PHE A 393 15.97 8.80 15.11
C PHE A 393 15.29 9.75 16.11
N GLN A 394 14.88 10.94 15.68
CA GLN A 394 14.13 11.88 16.53
C GLN A 394 12.83 11.27 17.05
N ALA A 395 12.07 10.56 16.20
CA ALA A 395 10.84 9.88 16.62
C ALA A 395 11.13 8.81 17.68
N PHE A 396 12.18 8.00 17.50
CA PHE A 396 12.58 6.99 18.46
C PHE A 396 12.99 7.60 19.81
N GLN A 397 13.84 8.64 19.79
CA GLN A 397 14.28 9.33 21.01
C GLN A 397 13.09 9.88 21.81
N ARG A 398 12.18 10.59 21.14
CA ARG A 398 11.02 11.20 21.80
C ARG A 398 10.01 10.19 22.34
N LEU A 399 9.83 9.06 21.65
CA LEU A 399 8.91 8.03 22.11
C LEU A 399 9.46 7.20 23.27
N PHE A 400 10.76 6.86 23.25
CA PHE A 400 11.31 5.83 24.12
C PHE A 400 12.39 6.29 25.09
N LEU A 401 13.10 7.38 24.81
CA LEU A 401 14.17 7.88 25.68
C LEU A 401 13.71 9.02 26.59
N THR A 402 12.54 9.61 26.35
CA THR A 402 11.94 10.59 27.26
C THR A 402 11.20 9.89 28.40
N GLU A 403 11.42 10.31 29.64
CA GLU A 403 10.72 9.76 30.81
C GLU A 403 9.22 10.09 30.75
N GLU A 404 8.38 9.06 30.59
CA GLU A 404 6.93 9.18 30.72
C GLU A 404 6.39 8.24 31.80
N LYS A 405 5.46 8.75 32.60
CA LYS A 405 4.94 8.11 33.82
C LYS A 405 4.05 6.87 33.58
N GLN A 406 3.64 6.58 32.34
CA GLN A 406 2.78 5.41 32.04
C GLN A 406 3.42 4.50 30.99
N VAL A 407 3.82 3.31 31.44
CA VAL A 407 4.35 2.23 30.61
C VAL A 407 3.20 1.30 30.26
N TYR A 408 2.66 1.42 29.05
CA TYR A 408 1.71 0.42 28.53
C TYR A 408 2.49 -0.75 27.94
N THR A 409 2.53 -1.86 28.67
CA THR A 409 2.90 -3.18 28.13
C THR A 409 1.63 -3.81 27.55
N GLY A 410 1.60 -4.02 26.24
CA GLY A 410 0.44 -4.63 25.60
C GLY A 410 0.23 -6.09 26.07
N PRO A 411 -0.95 -6.66 25.82
CA PRO A 411 -1.20 -8.09 26.03
C PRO A 411 -0.16 -8.98 25.33
N ALA A 412 0.03 -10.21 25.81
CA ALA A 412 0.99 -11.16 25.24
C ALA A 412 0.79 -11.39 23.72
N SER A 413 -0.46 -11.40 23.25
CA SER A 413 -0.78 -11.51 21.81
C SER A 413 -0.26 -10.33 20.99
N VAL A 414 -0.30 -9.11 21.53
CA VAL A 414 0.23 -7.91 20.87
C VAL A 414 1.75 -7.93 20.87
N ASN A 415 2.39 -8.34 21.97
CA ASN A 415 3.85 -8.46 22.01
C ASN A 415 4.35 -9.55 21.04
N CYS A 416 3.65 -10.69 20.96
CA CYS A 416 3.91 -11.73 19.97
C CYS A 416 3.77 -11.19 18.54
N LEU A 417 2.69 -10.45 18.25
CA LEU A 417 2.50 -9.79 16.95
C LEU A 417 3.68 -8.85 16.62
N MET A 418 4.10 -7.99 17.55
CA MET A 418 5.21 -7.08 17.33
C MET A 418 6.53 -7.83 17.09
N ALA A 419 6.76 -8.94 17.79
CA ALA A 419 7.91 -9.81 17.57
C ALA A 419 7.89 -10.50 16.19
N VAL A 420 6.71 -10.93 15.73
CA VAL A 420 6.55 -11.51 14.39
C VAL A 420 6.81 -10.46 13.31
N LEU A 421 6.28 -9.24 13.46
CA LEU A 421 6.52 -8.14 12.52
C LEU A 421 8.00 -7.75 12.47
N SER A 422 8.66 -7.62 13.64
CA SER A 422 10.07 -7.28 13.70
C SER A 422 10.96 -8.39 13.13
N GLY A 423 10.66 -9.64 13.48
CA GLY A 423 11.34 -10.82 12.92
C GLY A 423 11.20 -10.90 11.41
N LEU A 424 10.01 -10.63 10.86
CA LEU A 424 9.78 -10.59 9.42
C LEU A 424 10.59 -9.47 8.74
N ILE A 425 10.57 -8.25 9.28
CA ILE A 425 11.33 -7.11 8.72
C ILE A 425 12.84 -7.38 8.77
N LEU A 426 13.34 -7.98 9.85
CA LEU A 426 14.75 -8.37 9.97
C LEU A 426 15.11 -9.49 8.99
N ALA A 427 14.27 -10.53 8.89
CA ALA A 427 14.50 -11.64 7.97
C ALA A 427 14.57 -11.17 6.52
N LEU A 428 13.69 -10.24 6.12
CA LEU A 428 13.72 -9.62 4.79
C LEU A 428 14.95 -8.71 4.57
N GLY A 429 15.59 -8.23 5.64
CA GLY A 429 16.84 -7.47 5.56
C GLY A 429 18.08 -8.36 5.45
N ILE A 430 18.10 -9.47 6.19
CA ILE A 430 19.20 -10.45 6.18
C ILE A 430 19.16 -11.31 4.91
N PHE A 431 17.96 -11.68 4.46
CA PHE A 431 17.72 -12.52 3.27
C PHE A 431 16.83 -11.80 2.24
N PRO A 432 17.34 -10.72 1.60
CA PRO A 432 16.55 -9.92 0.68
C PRO A 432 16.27 -10.62 -0.66
N ASP A 433 17.08 -11.62 -1.03
CA ASP A 433 17.10 -12.23 -2.36
C ASP A 433 15.75 -12.77 -2.82
N LEU A 434 14.99 -13.42 -1.92
CA LEU A 434 13.68 -13.95 -2.25
C LEU A 434 12.72 -12.84 -2.70
N LEU A 435 12.65 -11.76 -1.92
CA LEU A 435 11.69 -10.69 -2.19
C LEU A 435 12.14 -9.82 -3.37
N ILE A 436 13.44 -9.61 -3.55
CA ILE A 436 13.99 -8.94 -4.73
C ILE A 436 13.70 -9.75 -6.00
N THR A 437 13.93 -11.06 -5.98
CA THR A 437 13.69 -11.95 -7.13
C THR A 437 12.21 -11.98 -7.49
N LEU A 438 11.32 -12.13 -6.52
CA LEU A 438 9.87 -12.07 -6.75
C LEU A 438 9.43 -10.71 -7.30
N SER A 439 10.03 -9.62 -6.81
CA SER A 439 9.75 -8.27 -7.33
C SER A 439 10.25 -8.10 -8.77
N GLY A 440 11.39 -8.70 -9.12
CA GLY A 440 11.92 -8.71 -10.48
C GLY A 440 11.07 -9.55 -11.44
N HIS A 441 10.60 -10.71 -11.00
CA HIS A 441 9.65 -11.52 -11.76
C HIS A 441 8.30 -10.79 -11.94
N ALA A 442 7.83 -10.08 -10.92
CA ALA A 442 6.63 -9.24 -11.05
C ALA A 442 6.83 -8.09 -12.05
N ALA A 443 7.99 -7.42 -12.03
CA ALA A 443 8.33 -6.34 -12.95
C ALA A 443 8.43 -6.84 -14.40
N THR A 444 9.11 -7.96 -14.64
CA THR A 444 9.22 -8.57 -15.98
C THR A 444 7.86 -9.03 -16.50
N GLN A 445 7.03 -9.67 -15.67
CA GLN A 445 5.65 -10.02 -16.05
C GLN A 445 4.82 -8.78 -16.42
N LEU A 446 5.03 -7.66 -15.72
CA LEU A 446 4.31 -6.41 -15.99
C LEU A 446 4.70 -5.83 -17.34
N LEU A 447 6.01 -5.68 -17.58
CA LEU A 447 6.56 -5.04 -18.79
C LEU A 447 6.37 -5.89 -20.06
N HIS A 448 6.48 -7.22 -19.96
CA HIS A 448 6.37 -8.13 -21.11
C HIS A 448 4.95 -8.69 -21.36
N SER A 449 3.96 -8.34 -20.55
CA SER A 449 2.59 -8.87 -20.68
C SER A 449 1.85 -8.44 -21.97
N VAL A 450 2.42 -7.53 -22.76
CA VAL A 450 1.91 -7.11 -24.07
C VAL A 450 2.30 -8.09 -25.18
N GLU A 451 3.37 -8.87 -25.00
CA GLU A 451 3.90 -9.80 -26.01
C GLU A 451 3.39 -11.23 -25.76
N GLY A 452 2.15 -11.51 -26.17
CA GLY A 452 1.66 -12.88 -26.15
C GLY A 452 0.23 -13.03 -26.66
N PRO A 453 0.01 -13.53 -27.89
CA PRO A 453 -1.23 -14.26 -28.17
C PRO A 453 -1.24 -15.46 -27.21
N ALA A 454 -2.29 -15.58 -26.39
CA ALA A 454 -2.51 -16.84 -25.71
C ALA A 454 -2.97 -17.86 -26.78
N PRO A 455 -2.49 -19.12 -26.74
CA PRO A 455 -2.95 -20.17 -27.64
C PRO A 455 -4.46 -20.45 -27.50
#